data_AF-A0A7K1FMK5-F1
#
_entry.id   AF-A0A7K1FMK5-F1
#
_cell.length_a   1.000
_cell.length_b   1.000
_cell.length_c   1.000
_cell.angle_alpha   90.00
_cell.angle_beta   90.00
_cell.angle_gamma   90.00
#
_symmetry.space_group_name_H-M   'P 1'
#
loop_
_entity.id
_entity.type
_entity.pdbx_description
1 polymer ?
#
loop_
_entity_poly.entity_id
_entity_poly.type
_entity_poly.pdbx_seq_one_letter_code
_entity_poly.pdbx_strand_id
1 'polypeptide(L)'
;MLRRCGQQGLAERAVGRLRRPGGCLRIGQEGDQRPLRSQQHVRAGIGRPGGGRHQVPRVVRGLRRRVELGHGDPHDRIVPRPGRLPPVTTTDRTALITPTGPGFRRPAPGPGESHTGRTRTATGRQEVLLTLVQLSDLHVCDTQSPARAEFLDRYGDPDHPLREHVGIIGSYRAQDLLTAQVCAAMVEAANQVTAGPVGGGTPELVLLTGDLVDNAQHNELDWYLTLLDGGTLTPDSGDPQRFEGVAVGDDPHFWHPEPGPADRPRTLHGFPDAPGLTAAVRRPLVSPGLRLPWLAVHGNHDQLVQGTVAATGPFGGAGTGDTKVIGVPDGWSVEEIGGFVRAVDAADPAAAERWGELVTTTVTPDPRRSTITRNEFLAAHDRPGAHPPRHGFAADAATTGQAWYRHDLGRVTLLVLDTVNETGGWQGCLDREQLRWLSGELELADAERRYVVLASHHRLEDLINPTCPDGTEPPALHGEVAAVLAGHPSLVLWLNGHSHQVRIADHGSWWEVTAPSLIDFPQQGRVVELLRGDGTLTVATTMLDHTGEAPWSGRVNTVGEMAGLSRELAANDWQYATDGHPHPLAGDPADRNALLTLPDPFPG
;
A
#
# COMPACT_ATOMS: atom_id res chain seq x y z
N MET A 1 59.47 -30.68 51.22
CA MET A 1 60.54 -30.25 50.28
C MET A 1 59.91 -29.30 49.28
N LEU A 2 60.11 -27.98 49.45
CA LEU A 2 60.91 -27.11 48.55
C LEU A 2 60.21 -26.85 47.19
N ARG A 3 59.58 -25.67 47.04
CA ARG A 3 60.10 -24.44 46.36
C ARG A 3 59.96 -24.53 44.83
N ARG A 4 59.31 -23.61 44.10
CA ARG A 4 59.68 -22.18 43.88
C ARG A 4 58.58 -21.42 43.10
N CYS A 5 58.58 -20.09 43.30
CA CYS A 5 58.29 -18.93 42.43
C CYS A 5 57.71 -19.16 41.00
N GLY A 6 56.82 -18.34 40.45
CA GLY A 6 56.51 -16.92 40.68
C GLY A 6 56.70 -16.11 39.37
N GLN A 7 55.74 -15.21 39.09
CA GLN A 7 55.63 -14.20 38.00
C GLN A 7 55.03 -14.70 36.66
N GLN A 8 53.75 -14.44 36.38
CA GLN A 8 53.14 -13.19 35.89
C GLN A 8 53.67 -12.76 34.51
N GLY A 9 52.98 -13.25 33.47
CA GLY A 9 53.03 -12.71 32.11
C GLY A 9 51.80 -11.85 31.85
N LEU A 10 52.02 -10.60 31.48
CA LEU A 10 51.06 -9.68 30.87
C LEU A 10 50.63 -10.21 29.50
N ALA A 11 49.32 -10.30 29.27
CA ALA A 11 48.72 -10.21 27.95
C ALA A 11 47.25 -9.82 28.10
N GLU A 12 46.98 -8.52 28.04
CA GLU A 12 45.67 -7.97 27.73
C GLU A 12 45.24 -8.53 26.36
N ARG A 13 44.11 -9.25 26.33
CA ARG A 13 43.39 -9.55 25.08
C ARG A 13 42.15 -8.68 25.02
N ALA A 14 42.17 -7.82 24.01
CA ALA A 14 41.08 -6.94 23.62
C ALA A 14 39.77 -7.71 23.41
N VAL A 15 38.72 -7.25 24.10
CA VAL A 15 37.34 -7.56 23.81
C VAL A 15 36.93 -6.77 22.57
N GLY A 16 36.92 -7.44 21.42
CA GLY A 16 36.37 -6.89 20.18
C GLY A 16 34.85 -6.83 20.27
N ARG A 17 34.30 -5.61 20.38
CA ARG A 17 32.87 -5.33 20.23
C ARG A 17 32.41 -5.71 18.82
N LEU A 18 31.59 -6.75 18.71
CA LEU A 18 30.76 -7.03 17.54
C LEU A 18 29.68 -5.95 17.44
N ARG A 19 29.78 -5.09 16.42
CA ARG A 19 28.71 -4.18 16.00
C ARG A 19 27.63 -5.01 15.29
N ARG A 20 26.41 -4.97 15.83
CA ARG A 20 25.17 -5.39 15.13
C ARG A 20 24.81 -4.32 14.09
N PRO A 21 24.33 -4.67 12.90
CA PRO A 21 23.80 -3.68 11.96
C PRO A 21 22.38 -3.29 12.41
N GLY A 22 22.20 -1.99 12.67
CA GLY A 22 20.89 -1.36 12.77
C GLY A 22 20.34 -1.08 11.38
N GLY A 23 19.00 -1.07 11.28
CA GLY A 23 18.29 -0.68 10.07
C GLY A 23 18.50 0.79 9.68
N CYS A 24 17.92 1.10 8.53
CA CYS A 24 17.81 2.41 7.89
C CYS A 24 18.89 2.79 6.87
N LEU A 25 18.35 3.24 5.73
CA LEU A 25 18.92 3.76 4.49
C LEU A 25 20.34 4.32 4.60
N ARG A 26 21.22 3.87 3.70
CA ARG A 26 22.38 4.64 3.26
C ARG A 26 22.30 4.87 1.76
N ILE A 27 21.94 6.09 1.37
CA ILE A 27 22.16 6.60 0.02
C ILE A 27 23.60 7.08 -0.03
N GLY A 28 24.43 6.43 -0.86
CA GLY A 28 25.81 6.81 -1.08
C GLY A 28 25.90 8.05 -1.97
N GLN A 29 26.49 9.13 -1.45
CA GLN A 29 27.00 10.24 -2.26
C GLN A 29 28.52 10.09 -2.41
N GLU A 30 29.00 9.85 -3.63
CA GLU A 30 30.32 10.29 -4.08
C GLU A 30 30.24 10.71 -5.55
N GLY A 31 30.66 11.94 -5.86
CA GLY A 31 30.55 12.48 -7.22
C GLY A 31 31.01 13.95 -7.35
N ASP A 32 32.29 14.17 -7.05
CA ASP A 32 33.23 15.18 -7.59
C ASP A 32 32.68 16.56 -8.05
N GLN A 33 32.95 17.60 -7.24
CA GLN A 33 32.76 19.01 -7.61
C GLN A 33 33.98 19.56 -8.37
N ARG A 34 33.74 20.11 -9.57
CA ARG A 34 34.58 21.20 -10.14
C ARG A 34 33.70 22.35 -10.64
N PRO A 35 34.09 23.62 -10.39
CA PRO A 35 33.24 24.77 -10.68
C PRO A 35 33.51 25.36 -12.08
N LEU A 36 32.45 25.78 -12.77
CA LEU A 36 32.55 26.72 -13.89
C LEU A 36 31.80 28.01 -13.56
N ARG A 37 32.56 29.11 -13.50
CA ARG A 37 32.08 30.49 -13.49
C ARG A 37 31.78 30.96 -14.92
N SER A 38 30.73 31.76 -15.12
CA SER A 38 30.75 33.09 -15.79
C SER A 38 29.34 33.51 -16.28
N GLN A 39 28.83 34.65 -15.78
CA GLN A 39 28.53 35.92 -16.51
C GLN A 39 27.20 35.93 -17.30
N GLN A 40 26.17 36.65 -16.81
CA GLN A 40 25.81 38.07 -17.07
C GLN A 40 25.22 38.38 -18.48
N HIS A 41 23.91 38.73 -18.52
CA HIS A 41 23.31 39.99 -19.05
C HIS A 41 21.86 39.78 -19.58
N VAL A 42 20.82 40.37 -18.98
CA VAL A 42 20.14 41.66 -19.28
C VAL A 42 19.34 41.68 -20.61
N ARG A 43 17.98 41.69 -20.55
CA ARG A 43 17.08 42.81 -20.93
C ARG A 43 15.60 42.45 -20.99
N ALA A 44 14.79 43.44 -20.63
CA ALA A 44 13.33 43.51 -20.57
C ALA A 44 12.64 43.69 -21.94
N GLY A 45 11.33 43.45 -21.98
CA GLY A 45 10.44 43.85 -23.08
C GLY A 45 8.95 43.75 -22.71
N ILE A 46 8.28 44.89 -22.69
CA ILE A 46 6.89 45.16 -22.29
C ILE A 46 5.93 44.96 -23.48
N GLY A 47 4.67 44.55 -23.24
CA GLY A 47 3.58 44.79 -24.21
C GLY A 47 2.28 43.99 -24.00
N ARG A 48 1.23 44.66 -23.53
CA ARG A 48 -0.22 44.32 -23.56
C ARG A 48 -0.94 45.49 -24.29
N PRO A 49 -2.28 45.52 -24.53
CA PRO A 49 -3.29 44.48 -24.78
C PRO A 49 -4.34 44.87 -25.89
N GLY A 50 -5.36 44.02 -26.13
CA GLY A 50 -6.64 44.36 -26.78
C GLY A 50 -7.36 43.07 -27.24
N GLY A 51 -8.65 42.79 -27.06
CA GLY A 51 -9.84 43.60 -26.73
C GLY A 51 -10.80 43.62 -27.93
N GLY A 52 -11.88 42.82 -27.95
CA GLY A 52 -12.92 42.90 -28.99
C GLY A 52 -13.98 41.79 -28.96
N ARG A 53 -15.26 42.17 -29.03
CA ARG A 53 -16.49 41.39 -28.77
C ARG A 53 -17.25 40.95 -30.04
N HIS A 54 -18.17 39.99 -29.83
CA HIS A 54 -19.47 39.73 -30.49
C HIS A 54 -19.53 39.24 -31.95
N GLN A 55 -20.27 38.14 -32.19
CA GLN A 55 -21.60 38.16 -32.84
C GLN A 55 -22.28 36.77 -32.87
N VAL A 56 -23.61 36.79 -32.78
CA VAL A 56 -24.56 35.67 -32.94
C VAL A 56 -25.23 35.83 -34.32
N PRO A 57 -25.72 34.74 -34.96
CA PRO A 57 -27.09 34.81 -35.48
C PRO A 57 -27.93 33.51 -35.42
N ARG A 58 -29.18 33.71 -35.00
CA ARG A 58 -30.49 33.29 -35.58
C ARG A 58 -30.73 31.86 -36.13
N VAL A 59 -31.60 31.15 -35.39
CA VAL A 59 -32.93 30.57 -35.73
C VAL A 59 -33.22 30.12 -37.18
N VAL A 60 -33.59 28.83 -37.32
CA VAL A 60 -34.56 28.33 -38.31
C VAL A 60 -35.52 27.31 -37.65
N ARG A 61 -36.81 27.39 -38.02
CA ARG A 61 -37.99 26.64 -37.53
C ARG A 61 -38.33 25.43 -38.41
N GLY A 62 -38.99 24.44 -37.81
CA GLY A 62 -40.03 23.56 -38.40
C GLY A 62 -39.59 22.10 -38.59
N LEU A 63 -40.39 21.06 -38.36
CA LEU A 63 -41.84 20.91 -38.10
C LEU A 63 -42.11 19.46 -37.61
N ARG A 64 -42.94 19.30 -36.55
CA ARG A 64 -43.99 18.26 -36.27
C ARG A 64 -43.67 16.76 -36.57
N ARG A 65 -43.93 15.78 -35.68
CA ARG A 65 -45.24 15.42 -35.09
C ARG A 65 -45.12 14.24 -34.08
N ARG A 66 -45.96 14.30 -33.04
CA ARG A 66 -46.61 13.23 -32.22
C ARG A 66 -45.77 12.14 -31.53
N VAL A 67 -45.77 12.15 -30.20
CA VAL A 67 -45.95 10.95 -29.36
C VAL A 67 -46.85 11.31 -28.16
N GLU A 68 -47.63 10.33 -27.73
CA GLU A 68 -48.76 10.33 -26.80
C GLU A 68 -48.40 10.70 -25.35
N LEU A 69 -49.39 11.25 -24.64
CA LEU A 69 -49.32 11.62 -23.23
C LEU A 69 -49.52 10.38 -22.35
N GLY A 70 -48.43 9.87 -21.76
CA GLY A 70 -48.46 8.98 -20.60
C GLY A 70 -48.16 9.79 -19.32
N HIS A 71 -49.00 9.64 -18.30
CA HIS A 71 -48.80 10.23 -16.98
C HIS A 71 -47.65 9.52 -16.23
N GLY A 72 -46.67 10.29 -15.76
CA GLY A 72 -45.57 9.83 -14.90
C GLY A 72 -44.99 11.00 -14.09
N ASP A 73 -44.76 10.73 -12.80
CA ASP A 73 -44.32 11.58 -11.69
C ASP A 73 -43.24 12.67 -11.99
N PRO A 74 -43.28 13.88 -11.39
CA PRO A 74 -42.30 14.94 -11.64
C PRO A 74 -41.05 14.87 -10.73
N HIS A 75 -40.58 13.66 -10.41
CA HIS A 75 -39.34 13.44 -9.66
C HIS A 75 -38.40 12.49 -10.40
N ASP A 76 -38.01 12.85 -11.62
CA ASP A 76 -36.87 12.22 -12.28
C ASP A 76 -36.03 13.31 -12.97
N ARG A 77 -35.26 14.03 -12.15
CA ARG A 77 -34.17 14.85 -12.68
C ARG A 77 -33.07 13.89 -13.09
N ILE A 78 -33.03 13.60 -14.38
CA ILE A 78 -31.85 13.07 -15.07
C ILE A 78 -30.67 13.99 -14.72
N VAL A 79 -29.87 13.57 -13.75
CA VAL A 79 -28.57 14.17 -13.46
C VAL A 79 -27.70 13.88 -14.69
N PRO A 80 -27.09 14.88 -15.34
CA PRO A 80 -26.12 14.63 -16.39
C PRO A 80 -24.97 13.82 -15.77
N ARG A 81 -24.73 12.61 -16.27
CA ARG A 81 -23.53 11.85 -15.92
C ARG A 81 -22.31 12.73 -16.24
N PRO A 82 -21.39 12.96 -15.28
CA PRO A 82 -20.06 13.46 -15.63
C PRO A 82 -19.48 12.51 -16.68
N GLY A 83 -18.90 13.05 -17.75
CA GLY A 83 -18.28 12.23 -18.78
C GLY A 83 -17.32 11.24 -18.12
N ARG A 84 -17.54 9.94 -18.32
CA ARG A 84 -16.61 8.91 -17.87
C ARG A 84 -15.27 9.20 -18.53
N LEU A 85 -14.31 9.69 -17.76
CA LEU A 85 -12.93 9.76 -18.22
C LEU A 85 -12.45 8.31 -18.47
N PRO A 86 -11.68 8.07 -19.54
CA PRO A 86 -11.10 6.75 -19.82
C PRO A 86 -10.17 6.30 -18.67
N PRO A 87 -9.87 4.99 -18.57
CA PRO A 87 -8.92 4.45 -17.61
C PRO A 87 -7.64 5.26 -17.59
N VAL A 88 -7.08 5.44 -16.39
CA VAL A 88 -5.81 6.14 -16.22
C VAL A 88 -4.72 5.11 -15.93
N THR A 89 -4.32 4.36 -16.95
CA THR A 89 -2.95 3.86 -16.91
C THR A 89 -2.03 5.05 -17.12
N THR A 90 -0.87 5.03 -16.46
CA THR A 90 0.06 6.16 -16.55
C THR A 90 0.63 6.34 -17.94
N THR A 91 0.37 5.45 -18.90
CA THR A 91 0.69 5.64 -20.32
C THR A 91 -0.01 6.84 -20.96
N ASP A 92 -1.23 7.16 -20.52
CA ASP A 92 -2.04 8.22 -21.12
C ASP A 92 -1.89 9.55 -20.36
N ARG A 93 -1.89 9.47 -19.02
CA ARG A 93 -1.66 10.58 -18.10
C ARG A 93 -1.25 10.02 -16.75
N THR A 94 -0.42 10.74 -16.02
CA THR A 94 -0.05 10.38 -14.64
C THR A 94 -0.27 11.59 -13.73
N ALA A 95 -0.70 11.37 -12.49
CA ALA A 95 -0.73 12.43 -11.49
C ALA A 95 0.69 12.72 -11.02
N LEU A 96 1.36 13.69 -11.65
CA LEU A 96 2.71 14.08 -11.29
C LEU A 96 2.70 15.05 -10.13
N ILE A 97 3.54 14.78 -9.14
CA ILE A 97 4.11 15.85 -8.31
C ILE A 97 5.19 16.51 -9.15
N THR A 98 4.94 17.71 -9.67
CA THR A 98 6.03 18.50 -10.23
C THR A 98 6.90 18.99 -9.07
N PRO A 99 8.24 18.79 -9.07
CA PRO A 99 9.11 19.32 -8.04
C PRO A 99 8.99 20.85 -8.03
N THR A 100 8.24 21.39 -7.08
CA THR A 100 7.87 22.81 -7.02
C THR A 100 8.36 23.41 -5.72
N GLY A 101 9.68 23.34 -5.49
CA GLY A 101 10.32 23.99 -4.34
C GLY A 101 9.78 23.54 -2.97
N PRO A 102 10.11 24.28 -1.89
CA PRO A 102 9.59 24.00 -0.56
C PRO A 102 8.11 24.38 -0.44
N GLY A 103 7.30 23.50 0.18
CA GLY A 103 5.89 23.75 0.50
C GLY A 103 4.95 22.59 0.13
N PHE A 104 3.68 22.72 0.49
CA PHE A 104 2.64 21.74 0.17
C PHE A 104 2.47 21.59 -1.35
N ARG A 105 2.60 20.36 -1.83
CA ARG A 105 2.63 19.98 -3.25
C ARG A 105 1.25 19.50 -3.69
N ARG A 106 0.77 19.98 -4.83
CA ARG A 106 -0.52 19.55 -5.38
C ARG A 106 -0.30 18.72 -6.64
N PRO A 107 -0.50 17.38 -6.60
CA PRO A 107 -0.48 16.53 -7.77
C PRO A 107 -1.36 17.10 -8.88
N ALA A 108 -0.84 17.15 -10.09
CA ALA A 108 -1.57 17.63 -11.26
C ALA A 108 -1.44 16.64 -12.42
N PRO A 109 -2.38 16.64 -13.39
CA PRO A 109 -2.27 15.78 -14.55
C PRO A 109 -1.03 16.15 -15.36
N GLY A 110 -0.15 15.19 -15.57
CA GLY A 110 1.06 15.29 -16.39
C GLY A 110 0.99 14.42 -17.64
N PRO A 111 1.98 14.55 -18.54
CA PRO A 111 2.12 13.64 -19.69
C PRO A 111 2.33 12.20 -19.17
N GLY A 112 1.83 11.22 -19.93
CA GLY A 112 2.02 9.82 -19.58
C GLY A 112 3.49 9.38 -19.51
N GLU A 113 3.74 8.34 -18.73
CA GLU A 113 5.03 7.71 -18.51
C GLU A 113 5.30 6.67 -19.61
N SER A 114 6.42 6.84 -20.32
CA SER A 114 6.86 5.84 -21.31
C SER A 114 7.40 4.59 -20.61
N HIS A 115 7.19 3.42 -21.21
CA HIS A 115 7.85 2.21 -20.74
C HIS A 115 9.36 2.30 -20.95
N THR A 116 10.12 2.05 -19.90
CA THR A 116 11.57 1.97 -19.94
C THR A 116 12.01 0.50 -20.03
N GLY A 117 12.85 0.17 -21.01
CA GLY A 117 13.45 -1.16 -21.09
C GLY A 117 14.65 -1.25 -20.17
N ARG A 118 14.66 -2.19 -19.22
CA ARG A 118 15.86 -2.52 -18.45
C ARG A 118 16.78 -3.49 -19.20
N THR A 119 16.25 -4.20 -20.20
CA THR A 119 16.95 -5.13 -21.09
C THR A 119 16.47 -4.99 -22.55
N ARG A 120 17.18 -5.59 -23.51
CA ARG A 120 16.90 -5.45 -24.97
C ARG A 120 15.46 -5.88 -25.28
N THR A 121 14.66 -4.98 -25.86
CA THR A 121 13.27 -5.27 -26.24
C THR A 121 13.21 -6.35 -27.30
N ALA A 122 12.27 -7.29 -27.14
CA ALA A 122 11.96 -8.27 -28.17
C ALA A 122 11.44 -7.56 -29.44
N THR A 123 11.90 -7.99 -30.60
CA THR A 123 11.44 -7.47 -31.89
C THR A 123 10.40 -8.42 -32.48
N GLY A 124 9.17 -7.96 -32.71
CA GLY A 124 8.10 -8.75 -33.36
C GLY A 124 6.80 -8.81 -32.56
N ARG A 125 5.81 -9.54 -33.08
CA ARG A 125 4.53 -9.79 -32.38
C ARG A 125 4.77 -10.79 -31.24
N GLN A 126 4.41 -10.42 -30.02
CA GLN A 126 4.48 -11.29 -28.85
C GLN A 126 3.14 -11.98 -28.59
N GLU A 127 3.17 -13.22 -28.11
CA GLU A 127 2.01 -13.94 -27.55
C GLU A 127 1.76 -13.42 -26.12
N VAL A 128 0.51 -13.07 -25.80
CA VAL A 128 0.14 -12.73 -24.42
C VAL A 128 -0.11 -14.03 -23.65
N LEU A 129 0.67 -14.25 -22.59
CA LEU A 129 0.51 -15.41 -21.69
C LEU A 129 -0.36 -15.10 -20.48
N LEU A 130 -0.30 -13.86 -19.99
CA LEU A 130 -1.06 -13.38 -18.83
C LEU A 130 -1.23 -11.87 -18.93
N THR A 131 -2.40 -11.38 -18.53
CA THR A 131 -2.62 -9.97 -18.19
C THR A 131 -3.41 -9.91 -16.89
N LEU A 132 -2.93 -9.18 -15.88
CA LEU A 132 -3.64 -8.98 -14.62
C LEU A 132 -3.50 -7.55 -14.11
N VAL A 133 -4.37 -7.18 -13.17
CA VAL A 133 -4.19 -5.98 -12.34
C VAL A 133 -3.67 -6.41 -10.98
N GLN A 134 -2.59 -5.80 -10.50
CA GLN A 134 -2.07 -5.99 -9.14
C GLN A 134 -2.43 -4.77 -8.29
N LEU A 135 -3.09 -5.01 -7.15
CA LEU A 135 -3.31 -4.02 -6.11
C LEU A 135 -2.70 -4.56 -4.81
N SER A 136 -2.27 -3.68 -3.92
CA SER A 136 -1.63 -4.06 -2.67
C SER A 136 -1.88 -3.01 -1.61
N ASP A 137 -1.81 -3.42 -0.34
CA ASP A 137 -1.78 -2.51 0.80
C ASP A 137 -2.95 -1.51 0.71
N LEU A 138 -4.17 -2.06 0.63
CA LEU A 138 -5.40 -1.29 0.56
C LEU A 138 -5.60 -0.49 1.85
N HIS A 139 -5.18 -1.07 2.99
CA HIS A 139 -5.35 -0.55 4.35
C HIS A 139 -6.76 0.01 4.58
N VAL A 140 -7.80 -0.75 4.24
CA VAL A 140 -9.17 -0.32 4.59
C VAL A 140 -9.27 -0.33 6.11
N CYS A 141 -9.25 0.87 6.71
CA CYS A 141 -8.94 1.01 8.12
C CYS A 141 -10.03 1.75 8.91
N ASP A 142 -10.20 1.35 10.17
CA ASP A 142 -11.02 2.07 11.14
C ASP A 142 -10.17 3.08 11.91
N THR A 143 -10.11 4.32 11.42
CA THR A 143 -9.36 5.40 12.09
C THR A 143 -9.92 5.83 13.43
N GLN A 144 -11.10 5.35 13.82
CA GLN A 144 -11.72 5.65 15.11
C GLN A 144 -11.45 4.52 16.12
N SER A 145 -10.78 3.45 15.69
CA SER A 145 -10.48 2.29 16.54
C SER A 145 -9.53 2.68 17.69
N PRO A 146 -9.82 2.25 18.93
CA PRO A 146 -8.88 2.36 20.04
C PRO A 146 -7.60 1.53 19.87
N ALA A 147 -7.60 0.56 18.94
CA ALA A 147 -6.43 -0.28 18.66
C ALA A 147 -5.30 0.46 17.91
N ARG A 148 -5.61 1.61 17.31
CA ARG A 148 -4.61 2.42 16.60
C ARG A 148 -3.64 3.08 17.59
N ALA A 149 -2.36 3.12 17.20
CA ALA A 149 -1.29 3.75 17.96
C ALA A 149 -0.81 5.06 17.29
N GLU A 150 -1.73 5.91 16.85
CA GLU A 150 -1.41 7.17 16.15
C GLU A 150 -0.53 8.09 17.00
N PHE A 151 -0.63 8.00 18.33
CA PHE A 151 0.18 8.79 19.25
C PHE A 151 1.69 8.53 19.13
N LEU A 152 2.09 7.35 18.64
CA LEU A 152 3.50 7.01 18.44
C LEU A 152 4.12 7.74 17.25
N ASP A 153 3.31 8.10 16.26
CA ASP A 153 3.74 8.63 14.97
C ASP A 153 4.64 9.86 15.11
N ARG A 154 4.27 10.78 16.01
CA ARG A 154 4.99 12.02 16.31
C ARG A 154 6.45 11.81 16.72
N TYR A 155 6.82 10.63 17.22
CA TYR A 155 8.21 10.35 17.61
C TYR A 155 9.11 10.09 16.39
N GLY A 156 8.51 9.81 15.23
CA GLY A 156 9.11 9.76 13.91
C GLY A 156 9.07 11.09 13.14
N ASP A 157 8.55 12.18 13.74
CA ASP A 157 8.58 13.51 13.12
C ASP A 157 10.03 13.99 12.88
N PRO A 158 10.32 14.70 11.77
CA PRO A 158 11.67 15.18 11.47
C PRO A 158 12.30 16.09 12.51
N ASP A 159 11.50 16.84 13.28
CA ASP A 159 11.96 17.75 14.35
C ASP A 159 12.00 17.06 15.73
N HIS A 160 11.60 15.79 15.84
CA HIS A 160 11.63 15.06 17.10
C HIS A 160 13.01 14.42 17.37
N PRO A 161 13.59 14.54 18.57
CA PRO A 161 14.92 13.97 18.89
C PRO A 161 15.05 12.45 18.72
N LEU A 162 13.93 11.72 18.78
CA LEU A 162 13.92 10.27 18.58
C LEU A 162 14.02 9.86 17.11
N ARG A 163 13.80 10.76 16.14
CA ARG A 163 13.82 10.46 14.70
C ARG A 163 15.02 9.61 14.27
N GLU A 164 16.21 9.99 14.74
CA GLU A 164 17.47 9.29 14.39
C GLU A 164 17.55 7.86 14.95
N HIS A 165 16.75 7.54 15.96
CA HIS A 165 16.76 6.28 16.69
C HIS A 165 15.60 5.35 16.36
N VAL A 166 14.43 5.90 16.01
CA VAL A 166 13.21 5.15 15.73
C VAL A 166 12.84 5.13 14.26
N GLY A 167 13.46 5.98 13.43
CA GLY A 167 13.16 6.02 12.01
C GLY A 167 11.79 6.63 11.73
N ILE A 168 11.17 6.20 10.62
CA ILE A 168 9.81 6.60 10.24
C ILE A 168 8.87 5.67 10.99
N ILE A 169 7.85 6.24 11.62
CA ILE A 169 6.78 5.46 12.26
C ILE A 169 5.57 5.61 11.35
N GLY A 170 4.97 4.49 10.96
CA GLY A 170 3.84 4.47 10.04
C GLY A 170 2.50 4.21 10.75
N SER A 171 2.29 4.76 11.94
CA SER A 171 1.07 4.47 12.73
C SER A 171 -0.06 5.46 12.48
N TYR A 172 0.23 6.61 11.85
CA TYR A 172 -0.74 7.60 11.43
C TYR A 172 -0.33 8.32 10.14
N ARG A 173 -1.29 8.53 9.24
CA ARG A 173 -1.18 9.54 8.17
C ARG A 173 -2.44 10.40 8.14
N ALA A 174 -2.29 11.64 7.69
CA ALA A 174 -3.41 12.58 7.56
C ALA A 174 -4.55 12.04 6.66
N GLN A 175 -4.22 11.15 5.71
CA GLN A 175 -5.17 10.54 4.80
C GLN A 175 -5.79 9.21 5.28
N ASP A 176 -5.44 8.67 6.45
CA ASP A 176 -5.93 7.36 6.90
C ASP A 176 -7.48 7.29 6.89
N LEU A 177 -8.16 8.39 7.24
CA LEU A 177 -9.63 8.45 7.27
C LEU A 177 -10.31 8.35 5.89
N LEU A 178 -9.53 8.29 4.80
CA LEU A 178 -10.00 8.29 3.41
C LEU A 178 -9.84 6.94 2.71
N THR A 179 -9.36 5.89 3.40
CA THR A 179 -8.98 4.60 2.80
C THR A 179 -10.11 3.90 2.08
N ALA A 180 -11.34 3.91 2.64
CA ALA A 180 -12.52 3.35 1.97
C ALA A 180 -12.83 4.05 0.64
N GLN A 181 -12.70 5.38 0.57
CA GLN A 181 -12.94 6.16 -0.63
C GLN A 181 -11.83 5.97 -1.67
N VAL A 182 -10.57 5.85 -1.24
CA VAL A 182 -9.44 5.51 -2.13
C VAL A 182 -9.63 4.12 -2.73
N CYS A 183 -9.99 3.12 -1.92
CA CYS A 183 -10.25 1.77 -2.39
C CYS A 183 -11.40 1.75 -3.40
N ALA A 184 -12.53 2.42 -3.13
CA ALA A 184 -13.63 2.53 -4.10
C ALA A 184 -13.20 3.19 -5.42
N ALA A 185 -12.41 4.27 -5.36
CA ALA A 185 -11.86 4.92 -6.55
C ALA A 185 -10.88 4.02 -7.31
N MET A 186 -10.13 3.16 -6.63
CA MET A 186 -9.23 2.20 -7.26
C MET A 186 -10.01 1.04 -7.91
N VAL A 187 -11.06 0.53 -7.26
CA VAL A 187 -11.97 -0.47 -7.85
C VAL A 187 -12.61 0.08 -9.14
N GLU A 188 -13.03 1.35 -9.14
CA GLU A 188 -13.52 2.01 -10.35
C GLU A 188 -12.46 2.09 -11.46
N ALA A 189 -11.20 2.35 -11.11
CA ALA A 189 -10.09 2.43 -12.06
C ALA A 189 -9.71 1.05 -12.62
N ALA A 190 -9.52 0.04 -11.76
CA ALA A 190 -9.21 -1.34 -12.15
C ALA A 190 -10.26 -1.89 -13.11
N ASN A 191 -11.53 -1.62 -12.84
CA ASN A 191 -12.64 -1.96 -13.71
C ASN A 191 -12.52 -1.37 -15.12
N GLN A 192 -11.93 -0.19 -15.27
CA GLN A 192 -11.78 0.47 -16.58
C GLN A 192 -10.66 -0.14 -17.43
N VAL A 193 -9.79 -0.97 -16.86
CA VAL A 193 -8.73 -1.67 -17.61
C VAL A 193 -9.35 -2.78 -18.46
N THR A 194 -9.40 -2.58 -19.78
CA THR A 194 -9.96 -3.57 -20.74
C THR A 194 -8.90 -4.29 -21.56
N ALA A 195 -7.68 -3.75 -21.61
CA ALA A 195 -6.55 -4.33 -22.33
C ALA A 195 -5.23 -3.94 -21.66
N GLY A 196 -4.25 -4.84 -21.73
CA GLY A 196 -2.86 -4.61 -21.35
C GLY A 196 -2.23 -3.52 -22.23
N PRO A 197 -1.56 -2.50 -21.65
CA PRO A 197 -1.02 -1.38 -22.42
C PRO A 197 0.07 -1.74 -23.44
N VAL A 198 0.76 -2.87 -23.28
CA VAL A 198 1.88 -3.28 -24.13
C VAL A 198 1.50 -4.40 -25.10
N GLY A 199 0.99 -5.51 -24.59
CA GLY A 199 0.62 -6.69 -25.36
C GLY A 199 -0.83 -6.69 -25.86
N GLY A 200 -1.70 -5.84 -25.30
CA GLY A 200 -3.12 -5.75 -25.68
C GLY A 200 -3.99 -6.90 -25.16
N GLY A 201 -3.48 -7.71 -24.23
CA GLY A 201 -4.22 -8.82 -23.62
C GLY A 201 -5.39 -8.34 -22.78
N THR A 202 -6.50 -9.08 -22.75
CA THR A 202 -7.59 -8.75 -21.82
C THR A 202 -7.19 -9.19 -20.41
N PRO A 203 -7.33 -8.34 -19.37
CA PRO A 203 -7.05 -8.76 -18.00
C PRO A 203 -7.91 -9.95 -17.58
N GLU A 204 -7.29 -10.96 -16.99
CA GLU A 204 -7.93 -12.20 -16.56
C GLU A 204 -8.42 -12.14 -15.11
N LEU A 205 -7.69 -11.43 -14.24
CA LEU A 205 -8.01 -11.27 -12.82
C LEU A 205 -7.39 -10.01 -12.21
N VAL A 206 -7.79 -9.71 -10.97
CA VAL A 206 -7.09 -8.80 -10.05
C VAL A 206 -6.39 -9.62 -8.95
N LEU A 207 -5.11 -9.37 -8.73
CA LEU A 207 -4.33 -9.96 -7.65
C LEU A 207 -4.16 -8.93 -6.52
N LEU A 208 -4.58 -9.28 -5.31
CA LEU A 208 -4.48 -8.45 -4.12
C LEU A 208 -3.31 -8.95 -3.26
N THR A 209 -2.17 -8.28 -3.25
CA THR A 209 -0.94 -8.75 -2.58
C THR A 209 -0.87 -8.44 -1.08
N GLY A 210 -1.99 -8.54 -0.37
CA GLY A 210 -2.07 -8.44 1.09
C GLY A 210 -2.27 -7.02 1.64
N ASP A 211 -2.40 -6.94 2.96
CA ASP A 211 -2.72 -5.74 3.74
C ASP A 211 -4.01 -5.07 3.26
N LEU A 212 -5.07 -5.86 3.28
CA LEU A 212 -6.41 -5.45 2.84
C LEU A 212 -7.12 -4.63 3.91
N VAL A 213 -6.89 -4.99 5.18
CA VAL A 213 -7.32 -4.27 6.39
C VAL A 213 -6.11 -3.71 7.14
N ASP A 214 -6.30 -3.14 8.35
CA ASP A 214 -5.20 -2.46 9.06
C ASP A 214 -4.95 -2.98 10.48
N ASN A 215 -6.00 -3.27 11.24
CA ASN A 215 -5.94 -3.70 12.64
C ASN A 215 -6.45 -5.13 12.82
N ALA A 216 -6.57 -5.89 11.72
CA ALA A 216 -7.19 -7.20 11.69
C ALA A 216 -8.58 -7.19 12.36
N GLN A 217 -9.45 -6.21 12.07
CA GLN A 217 -10.76 -6.09 12.72
C GLN A 217 -11.91 -6.55 11.82
N HIS A 218 -12.99 -7.08 12.42
CA HIS A 218 -14.16 -7.55 11.69
C HIS A 218 -14.85 -6.45 10.87
N ASN A 219 -14.97 -5.23 11.39
CA ASN A 219 -15.55 -4.11 10.65
C ASN A 219 -14.70 -3.74 9.41
N GLU A 220 -13.38 -3.69 9.56
CA GLU A 220 -12.46 -3.47 8.44
C GLU A 220 -12.58 -4.60 7.40
N LEU A 221 -12.65 -5.86 7.87
CA LEU A 221 -12.83 -7.06 7.05
C LEU A 221 -14.11 -6.96 6.20
N ASP A 222 -15.22 -6.59 6.83
CA ASP A 222 -16.50 -6.41 6.15
C ASP A 222 -16.47 -5.25 5.13
N TRP A 223 -15.76 -4.17 5.45
CA TRP A 223 -15.63 -3.02 4.57
C TRP A 223 -14.84 -3.34 3.31
N TYR A 224 -13.63 -3.93 3.40
CA TYR A 224 -12.85 -4.23 2.19
C TYR A 224 -13.59 -5.24 1.32
N LEU A 225 -14.22 -6.25 1.92
CA LEU A 225 -14.96 -7.26 1.18
C LEU A 225 -16.15 -6.63 0.44
N THR A 226 -16.90 -5.73 1.09
CA THR A 226 -17.99 -4.98 0.43
C THR A 226 -17.47 -4.05 -0.66
N LEU A 227 -16.29 -3.46 -0.49
CA LEU A 227 -15.64 -2.63 -1.50
C LEU A 227 -15.27 -3.45 -2.74
N LEU A 228 -14.69 -4.65 -2.56
CA LEU A 228 -14.23 -5.50 -3.67
C LEU A 228 -15.36 -6.30 -4.34
N ASP A 229 -16.34 -6.81 -3.59
CA ASP A 229 -17.48 -7.55 -4.17
C ASP A 229 -18.56 -6.62 -4.71
N GLY A 230 -18.56 -5.37 -4.25
CA GLY A 230 -19.58 -4.38 -4.56
C GLY A 230 -20.74 -4.42 -3.56
N GLY A 231 -21.33 -3.25 -3.34
CA GLY A 231 -22.36 -3.08 -2.33
C GLY A 231 -22.33 -1.71 -1.70
N THR A 232 -23.06 -1.57 -0.59
CA THR A 232 -23.05 -0.35 0.22
C THR A 232 -22.42 -0.67 1.57
N LEU A 233 -21.41 0.11 1.95
CA LEU A 233 -20.82 0.08 3.28
C LEU A 233 -20.94 1.45 3.95
N THR A 234 -20.82 1.48 5.27
CA THR A 234 -20.65 2.71 6.04
C THR A 234 -19.32 2.59 6.79
N PRO A 235 -18.25 3.28 6.35
CA PRO A 235 -16.95 3.25 7.02
C PRO A 235 -17.01 4.13 8.29
N ASP A 236 -17.76 3.66 9.28
CA ASP A 236 -18.00 4.33 10.56
C ASP A 236 -18.10 3.31 11.71
N SER A 237 -17.56 3.70 12.86
CA SER A 237 -17.49 2.90 14.08
C SER A 237 -17.67 3.76 15.32
N GLY A 238 -18.01 3.16 16.45
CA GLY A 238 -18.26 3.90 17.69
C GLY A 238 -19.56 4.71 17.63
N ASP A 239 -19.50 6.00 17.97
CA ASP A 239 -20.69 6.86 18.01
C ASP A 239 -21.19 7.25 16.59
N PRO A 240 -22.40 6.85 16.17
CA PRO A 240 -22.93 7.20 14.85
C PRO A 240 -23.26 8.70 14.67
N GLN A 241 -23.15 9.51 15.72
CA GLN A 241 -23.42 10.95 15.68
C GLN A 241 -22.16 11.81 15.55
N ARG A 242 -20.97 11.30 15.87
CA ARG A 242 -19.70 12.06 15.85
C ARG A 242 -18.51 11.22 15.40
N PHE A 243 -17.45 11.88 14.91
CA PHE A 243 -16.19 11.21 14.58
C PHE A 243 -15.34 11.09 15.85
N GLU A 244 -14.78 9.90 16.13
CA GLU A 244 -14.00 9.59 17.34
C GLU A 244 -12.57 9.13 16.99
N GLY A 245 -11.81 9.98 16.30
CA GLY A 245 -10.40 9.75 15.97
C GLY A 245 -9.58 11.04 16.03
N VAL A 246 -8.28 10.95 15.73
CA VAL A 246 -7.33 12.07 15.92
C VAL A 246 -7.53 13.26 14.98
N ALA A 247 -8.37 13.14 13.95
CA ALA A 247 -8.77 14.25 13.09
C ALA A 247 -9.71 15.26 13.79
N VAL A 248 -10.16 14.97 15.02
CA VAL A 248 -10.87 15.93 15.89
C VAL A 248 -10.10 16.08 17.20
N GLY A 249 -10.25 17.24 17.86
CA GLY A 249 -9.57 17.53 19.12
C GLY A 249 -8.69 18.78 19.03
N ASP A 250 -7.68 18.84 19.89
CA ASP A 250 -6.76 19.97 20.03
C ASP A 250 -5.27 19.58 20.08
N ASP A 251 -4.92 18.31 19.82
CA ASP A 251 -3.52 17.87 19.80
C ASP A 251 -2.83 18.36 18.51
N PRO A 252 -1.89 19.32 18.59
CA PRO A 252 -1.34 19.99 17.42
C PRO A 252 -0.49 19.07 16.52
N HIS A 253 -0.18 17.82 16.91
CA HIS A 253 0.60 16.90 16.09
C HIS A 253 -0.22 16.23 14.98
N PHE A 254 -1.55 16.23 15.10
CA PHE A 254 -2.44 15.65 14.10
C PHE A 254 -3.03 16.72 13.17
N TRP A 255 -3.44 16.30 11.97
CA TRP A 255 -4.07 17.18 11.00
C TRP A 255 -5.55 17.28 11.32
N HIS A 256 -6.03 18.49 11.58
CA HIS A 256 -7.45 18.74 11.77
C HIS A 256 -8.04 19.34 10.48
N PRO A 257 -8.89 18.59 9.75
CA PRO A 257 -9.44 19.06 8.48
C PRO A 257 -10.45 20.20 8.65
N GLU A 258 -11.07 20.33 9.82
CA GLU A 258 -12.02 21.42 10.07
C GLU A 258 -11.28 22.74 10.35
N PRO A 259 -11.82 23.91 9.92
CA PRO A 259 -11.32 25.21 10.34
C PRO A 259 -11.34 25.32 11.87
N GLY A 260 -10.21 25.65 12.49
CA GLY A 260 -10.10 25.56 13.94
C GLY A 260 -8.76 26.07 14.49
N PRO A 261 -8.39 25.67 15.72
CA PRO A 261 -7.09 25.95 16.30
C PRO A 261 -5.96 25.51 15.37
N ALA A 262 -4.81 26.19 15.45
CA ALA A 262 -3.66 25.86 14.63
C ALA A 262 -3.09 24.48 15.00
N ASP A 263 -2.78 23.67 13.99
CA ASP A 263 -2.01 22.43 14.11
C ASP A 263 -0.71 22.49 13.30
N ARG A 264 0.21 21.59 13.60
CA ARG A 264 1.53 21.50 12.97
C ARG A 264 1.42 21.17 11.48
N PRO A 265 0.61 20.19 11.02
CA PRO A 265 0.45 19.92 9.59
C PRO A 265 0.06 21.16 8.77
N ARG A 266 -0.90 21.96 9.21
CA ARG A 266 -1.31 23.19 8.49
C ARG A 266 -0.26 24.29 8.61
N THR A 267 0.28 24.53 9.82
CA THR A 267 1.18 25.67 10.05
C THR A 267 2.61 25.46 9.54
N LEU A 268 3.15 24.25 9.65
CA LEU A 268 4.54 23.93 9.28
C LEU A 268 4.63 23.33 7.88
N HIS A 269 3.63 22.55 7.46
CA HIS A 269 3.70 21.76 6.22
C HIS A 269 2.69 22.23 5.15
N GLY A 270 1.82 23.19 5.48
CA GLY A 270 0.90 23.83 4.53
C GLY A 270 -0.28 22.95 4.15
N PHE A 271 -0.64 21.97 4.98
CA PHE A 271 -1.83 21.14 4.77
C PHE A 271 -3.08 22.01 4.64
N PRO A 272 -4.06 21.63 3.80
CA PRO A 272 -5.26 22.42 3.60
C PRO A 272 -6.29 22.18 4.71
N ASP A 273 -7.24 23.12 4.84
CA ASP A 273 -8.53 22.82 5.47
C ASP A 273 -9.38 21.97 4.50
N ALA A 274 -10.17 21.04 5.04
CA ALA A 274 -11.19 20.28 4.34
C ALA A 274 -12.50 20.28 5.16
N PRO A 275 -13.25 21.40 5.17
CA PRO A 275 -14.44 21.53 6.00
C PRO A 275 -15.51 20.47 5.72
N GLY A 276 -16.05 19.88 6.78
CA GLY A 276 -17.05 18.82 6.73
C GLY A 276 -16.51 17.43 6.41
N LEU A 277 -15.18 17.25 6.32
CA LEU A 277 -14.56 15.96 5.96
C LEU A 277 -14.91 14.87 6.97
N THR A 278 -14.84 15.15 8.26
CA THR A 278 -15.11 14.16 9.32
C THR A 278 -16.55 13.62 9.25
N ALA A 279 -17.50 14.44 8.80
CA ALA A 279 -18.88 14.00 8.53
C ALA A 279 -19.05 13.36 7.14
N ALA A 280 -18.18 13.66 6.18
CA ALA A 280 -18.24 13.12 4.82
C ALA A 280 -17.71 11.69 4.74
N VAL A 281 -16.57 11.40 5.39
CA VAL A 281 -15.93 10.08 5.31
C VAL A 281 -16.81 8.98 5.89
N ARG A 282 -17.64 9.29 6.89
CA ARG A 282 -18.55 8.36 7.59
C ARG A 282 -19.87 8.09 6.85
N ARG A 283 -20.11 8.72 5.70
CA ARG A 283 -21.38 8.53 4.97
C ARG A 283 -21.42 7.16 4.30
N PRO A 284 -22.62 6.59 4.07
CA PRO A 284 -22.76 5.41 3.24
C PRO A 284 -22.10 5.59 1.88
N LEU A 285 -21.25 4.64 1.53
CA LEU A 285 -20.44 4.57 0.32
C LEU A 285 -20.92 3.38 -0.52
N VAL A 286 -21.15 3.61 -1.80
CA VAL A 286 -21.50 2.55 -2.76
C VAL A 286 -20.27 2.21 -3.58
N SER A 287 -19.82 0.96 -3.52
CA SER A 287 -18.78 0.43 -4.40
C SER A 287 -19.39 -0.35 -5.56
N PRO A 288 -18.88 -0.19 -6.79
CA PRO A 288 -19.32 -1.00 -7.92
C PRO A 288 -18.83 -2.45 -7.86
N GLY A 289 -17.88 -2.78 -6.97
CA GLY A 289 -17.19 -4.06 -6.95
C GLY A 289 -16.26 -4.26 -8.15
N LEU A 290 -15.30 -5.17 -8.02
CA LEU A 290 -14.45 -5.61 -9.12
C LEU A 290 -15.28 -6.44 -10.10
N ARG A 291 -15.17 -6.12 -11.40
CA ARG A 291 -15.80 -6.88 -12.48
C ARG A 291 -15.00 -8.09 -12.91
N LEU A 292 -13.70 -8.08 -12.62
CA LEU A 292 -12.80 -9.19 -12.86
C LEU A 292 -12.82 -10.11 -11.64
N PRO A 293 -12.62 -11.43 -11.84
CA PRO A 293 -12.28 -12.32 -10.74
C PRO A 293 -11.07 -11.78 -9.96
N TRP A 294 -10.99 -12.08 -8.67
CA TRP A 294 -9.87 -11.61 -7.87
C TRP A 294 -9.35 -12.66 -6.89
N LEU A 295 -8.05 -12.59 -6.65
CA LEU A 295 -7.29 -13.50 -5.80
C LEU A 295 -6.73 -12.75 -4.59
N ALA A 296 -6.95 -13.28 -3.39
CA ALA A 296 -6.38 -12.74 -2.15
C ALA A 296 -5.03 -13.37 -1.81
N VAL A 297 -4.13 -12.53 -1.33
CA VAL A 297 -2.93 -12.89 -0.57
C VAL A 297 -3.12 -12.37 0.85
N HIS A 298 -2.68 -13.13 1.84
CA HIS A 298 -2.74 -12.76 3.25
C HIS A 298 -1.54 -11.86 3.61
N GLY A 299 -1.80 -10.69 4.19
CA GLY A 299 -0.79 -9.73 4.67
C GLY A 299 -0.72 -9.63 6.20
N ASN A 300 0.32 -8.99 6.72
CA ASN A 300 0.52 -8.90 8.17
C ASN A 300 -0.55 -8.03 8.84
N HIS A 301 -1.07 -6.98 8.19
CA HIS A 301 -2.19 -6.19 8.75
C HIS A 301 -3.52 -6.94 8.74
N ASP A 302 -3.65 -8.01 7.95
CA ASP A 302 -4.83 -8.87 7.94
C ASP A 302 -4.92 -9.78 9.19
N GLN A 303 -3.83 -9.89 9.95
CA GLN A 303 -3.70 -10.76 11.13
C GLN A 303 -3.18 -10.04 12.39
N LEU A 304 -2.46 -8.93 12.24
CA LEU A 304 -1.80 -8.22 13.33
C LEU A 304 -2.38 -6.81 13.47
N VAL A 305 -2.43 -6.31 14.70
CA VAL A 305 -2.80 -4.92 14.98
C VAL A 305 -1.69 -4.01 14.43
N GLN A 306 -2.07 -3.13 13.50
CA GLN A 306 -1.16 -2.27 12.72
C GLN A 306 0.02 -3.06 12.12
N GLY A 307 -0.25 -4.28 11.67
CA GLY A 307 0.74 -5.12 11.00
C GLY A 307 1.92 -5.58 11.86
N THR A 308 1.91 -5.31 13.17
CA THR A 308 3.09 -5.50 14.02
C THR A 308 2.76 -6.31 15.27
N VAL A 309 1.71 -5.96 15.99
CA VAL A 309 1.41 -6.56 17.29
C VAL A 309 0.41 -7.69 17.11
N ALA A 310 0.66 -8.84 17.74
CA ALA A 310 -0.28 -9.96 17.72
C ALA A 310 -1.69 -9.51 18.13
N ALA A 311 -2.70 -9.86 17.33
CA ALA A 311 -4.10 -9.49 17.53
C ALA A 311 -4.81 -10.30 18.63
N THR A 312 -4.06 -10.62 19.69
CA THR A 312 -4.50 -11.41 20.85
C THR A 312 -4.18 -10.66 22.16
N GLY A 313 -4.64 -11.20 23.28
CA GLY A 313 -4.38 -10.61 24.60
C GLY A 313 -4.96 -9.19 24.74
N PRO A 314 -4.34 -8.32 25.56
CA PRO A 314 -4.83 -6.96 25.79
C PRO A 314 -4.93 -6.10 24.52
N PHE A 315 -4.00 -6.26 23.57
CA PHE A 315 -4.02 -5.52 22.30
C PHE A 315 -5.17 -5.97 21.39
N GLY A 316 -5.44 -7.27 21.31
CA GLY A 316 -6.60 -7.79 20.58
C GLY A 316 -7.95 -7.36 21.17
N GLY A 317 -8.01 -7.14 22.50
CA GLY A 317 -9.22 -6.65 23.17
C GLY A 317 -9.43 -5.13 23.07
N ALA A 318 -8.36 -4.36 22.90
CA ALA A 318 -8.38 -2.90 22.98
C ALA A 318 -9.37 -2.26 22.00
N GLY A 319 -9.45 -2.78 20.77
CA GLY A 319 -10.32 -2.22 19.73
C GLY A 319 -11.81 -2.16 20.11
N THR A 320 -12.31 -3.09 20.93
CA THR A 320 -13.73 -3.13 21.29
C THR A 320 -14.12 -2.22 22.47
N GLY A 321 -13.12 -1.74 23.22
CA GLY A 321 -13.32 -1.01 24.47
C GLY A 321 -13.66 0.48 24.30
N ASP A 322 -13.83 1.16 25.42
CA ASP A 322 -14.06 2.61 25.52
C ASP A 322 -12.77 3.42 25.74
N THR A 323 -11.60 2.78 25.74
CA THR A 323 -10.34 3.41 26.14
C THR A 323 -9.39 3.48 24.95
N LYS A 324 -9.14 4.69 24.43
CA LYS A 324 -8.16 4.94 23.37
C LYS A 324 -6.91 5.59 23.94
N VAL A 325 -5.74 5.07 23.61
CA VAL A 325 -4.46 5.68 23.98
C VAL A 325 -4.19 6.88 23.09
N ILE A 326 -3.80 8.01 23.69
CA ILE A 326 -3.54 9.28 23.00
C ILE A 326 -2.14 9.84 23.26
N GLY A 327 -1.37 9.20 24.15
CA GLY A 327 -0.03 9.67 24.47
C GLY A 327 0.69 8.83 25.51
N VAL A 328 1.95 9.19 25.74
CA VAL A 328 2.75 8.70 26.88
C VAL A 328 2.68 9.72 28.02
N PRO A 329 2.96 9.33 29.27
CA PRO A 329 3.00 10.26 30.40
C PRO A 329 4.07 11.36 30.24
N ASP A 330 3.75 12.59 30.64
CA ASP A 330 4.67 13.75 30.62
C ASP A 330 6.00 13.52 31.39
N GLY A 331 6.00 12.56 32.33
CA GLY A 331 7.17 12.24 33.13
C GLY A 331 8.19 11.30 32.47
N TRP A 332 7.88 10.70 31.32
CA TRP A 332 8.83 9.82 30.63
C TRP A 332 9.97 10.59 29.98
N SER A 333 11.19 10.12 30.19
CA SER A 333 12.38 10.57 29.47
C SER A 333 12.36 10.16 28.00
N VAL A 334 13.16 10.83 27.18
CA VAL A 334 13.34 10.49 25.75
C VAL A 334 13.82 9.03 25.61
N GLU A 335 14.69 8.57 26.50
CA GLU A 335 15.17 7.20 26.54
C GLU A 335 14.06 6.18 26.83
N GLU A 336 13.15 6.50 27.77
CA GLU A 336 12.01 5.63 28.10
C GLU A 336 11.01 5.56 26.95
N ILE A 337 10.69 6.69 26.32
CA ILE A 337 9.82 6.75 25.13
C ILE A 337 10.46 5.94 24.00
N GLY A 338 11.74 6.18 23.70
CA GLY A 338 12.45 5.42 22.67
C GLY A 338 12.53 3.93 22.97
N GLY A 339 12.67 3.55 24.25
CA GLY A 339 12.60 2.16 24.69
C GLY A 339 11.24 1.53 24.43
N PHE A 340 10.16 2.24 24.77
CA PHE A 340 8.79 1.79 24.53
C PHE A 340 8.47 1.64 23.03
N VAL A 341 8.79 2.64 22.21
CA VAL A 341 8.59 2.60 20.76
C VAL A 341 9.29 1.40 20.13
N ARG A 342 10.56 1.15 20.50
CA ARG A 342 11.31 -0.02 20.01
C ARG A 342 10.73 -1.35 20.48
N ALA A 343 10.18 -1.40 21.70
CA ALA A 343 9.52 -2.59 22.21
C ALA A 343 8.24 -2.89 21.43
N VAL A 344 7.45 -1.87 21.08
CA VAL A 344 6.27 -2.02 20.21
C VAL A 344 6.66 -2.51 18.82
N ASP A 345 7.66 -1.88 18.19
CA ASP A 345 8.17 -2.26 16.85
C ASP A 345 8.69 -3.70 16.80
N ALA A 346 9.34 -4.15 17.88
CA ALA A 346 9.84 -5.51 18.01
C ALA A 346 8.77 -6.55 18.42
N ALA A 347 7.51 -6.13 18.58
CA ALA A 347 6.43 -6.92 19.17
C ALA A 347 6.83 -7.55 20.53
N ASP A 348 7.63 -6.84 21.32
CA ASP A 348 8.13 -7.29 22.61
C ASP A 348 7.01 -7.22 23.68
N PRO A 349 6.72 -8.33 24.39
CA PRO A 349 5.74 -8.34 25.47
C PRO A 349 5.95 -7.25 26.54
N ALA A 350 7.18 -6.76 26.73
CA ALA A 350 7.48 -5.67 27.65
C ALA A 350 6.73 -4.36 27.31
N ALA A 351 6.36 -4.14 26.04
CA ALA A 351 5.50 -3.01 25.68
C ALA A 351 4.09 -3.16 26.27
N ALA A 352 3.54 -4.37 26.28
CA ALA A 352 2.21 -4.66 26.83
C ALA A 352 2.13 -4.34 28.34
N GLU A 353 3.21 -4.63 29.08
CA GLU A 353 3.28 -4.43 30.53
C GLU A 353 3.13 -2.95 30.92
N ARG A 354 3.53 -2.04 30.05
CA ARG A 354 3.48 -0.59 30.27
C ARG A 354 2.20 0.07 29.75
N TRP A 355 1.31 -0.70 29.11
CA TRP A 355 0.10 -0.17 28.48
C TRP A 355 -0.82 0.60 29.46
N GLY A 356 -0.90 0.12 30.71
CA GLY A 356 -1.70 0.76 31.77
C GLY A 356 -1.13 2.10 32.27
N GLU A 357 0.11 2.45 31.91
CA GLU A 357 0.71 3.75 32.25
C GLU A 357 0.30 4.86 31.26
N LEU A 358 -0.20 4.51 30.07
CA LEU A 358 -0.37 5.44 28.96
C LEU A 358 -1.52 6.43 29.19
N VAL A 359 -1.42 7.60 28.54
CA VAL A 359 -2.48 8.61 28.59
C VAL A 359 -3.61 8.18 27.68
N THR A 360 -4.82 8.17 28.22
CA THR A 360 -6.01 7.65 27.54
C THR A 360 -7.13 8.70 27.49
N THR A 361 -8.02 8.51 26.53
CA THR A 361 -9.31 9.20 26.44
C THR A 361 -10.43 8.19 26.32
N THR A 362 -11.65 8.62 26.64
CA THR A 362 -12.85 7.81 26.48
C THR A 362 -13.41 7.97 25.06
N VAL A 363 -13.69 6.83 24.42
CA VAL A 363 -14.38 6.71 23.12
C VAL A 363 -15.56 5.77 23.25
N THR A 364 -16.42 5.69 22.24
CA THR A 364 -17.58 4.79 22.28
C THR A 364 -17.14 3.36 21.95
N PRO A 365 -17.45 2.36 22.81
CA PRO A 365 -17.25 0.95 22.50
C PRO A 365 -17.96 0.53 21.22
N ASP A 366 -17.33 -0.35 20.44
CA ASP A 366 -17.95 -0.95 19.26
C ASP A 366 -17.54 -2.42 19.17
N PRO A 367 -18.48 -3.38 19.36
CA PRO A 367 -18.14 -4.80 19.28
C PRO A 367 -17.72 -5.25 17.89
N ARG A 368 -17.99 -4.48 16.83
CA ARG A 368 -17.55 -4.80 15.45
C ARG A 368 -16.04 -4.63 15.27
N ARG A 369 -15.36 -3.96 16.21
CA ARG A 369 -13.91 -3.77 16.25
C ARG A 369 -13.15 -4.97 16.84
N SER A 370 -13.81 -6.11 17.05
CA SER A 370 -13.12 -7.31 17.51
C SER A 370 -12.11 -7.79 16.48
N THR A 371 -10.96 -8.25 16.95
CA THR A 371 -9.93 -8.77 16.06
C THR A 371 -10.33 -10.11 15.45
N ILE A 372 -9.76 -10.42 14.29
CA ILE A 372 -9.97 -11.65 13.54
C ILE A 372 -8.76 -12.58 13.63
N THR A 373 -9.04 -13.87 13.56
CA THR A 373 -8.04 -14.92 13.32
C THR A 373 -7.85 -15.17 11.82
N ARG A 374 -6.75 -15.82 11.44
CA ARG A 374 -6.46 -16.22 10.06
C ARG A 374 -7.59 -17.09 9.51
N ASN A 375 -8.10 -18.00 10.34
CA ASN A 375 -9.22 -18.87 9.97
C ASN A 375 -10.49 -18.08 9.69
N GLU A 376 -10.79 -17.02 10.44
CA GLU A 376 -11.93 -16.13 10.19
C GLU A 376 -11.72 -15.27 8.93
N PHE A 377 -10.50 -14.77 8.69
CA PHE A 377 -10.14 -14.10 7.44
C PHE A 377 -10.40 -15.03 6.24
N LEU A 378 -9.91 -16.27 6.29
CA LEU A 378 -10.10 -17.28 5.23
C LEU A 378 -11.58 -17.65 5.08
N ALA A 379 -12.31 -17.80 6.17
CA ALA A 379 -13.75 -18.10 6.15
C ALA A 379 -14.57 -16.98 5.50
N ALA A 380 -14.21 -15.72 5.74
CA ALA A 380 -14.95 -14.57 5.22
C ALA A 380 -14.91 -14.45 3.69
N HIS A 381 -13.91 -15.07 3.04
CA HIS A 381 -13.82 -15.15 1.59
C HIS A 381 -14.76 -16.21 0.98
N ASP A 382 -15.35 -17.12 1.77
CA ASP A 382 -16.35 -18.07 1.27
C ASP A 382 -17.74 -17.43 1.22
N ARG A 383 -17.99 -16.69 0.14
CA ARG A 383 -19.18 -15.84 0.02
C ARG A 383 -19.88 -15.95 -1.34
N PRO A 384 -21.18 -15.61 -1.40
CA PRO A 384 -21.91 -15.60 -2.66
C PRO A 384 -21.27 -14.66 -3.68
N GLY A 385 -20.99 -15.17 -4.88
CA GLY A 385 -20.35 -14.39 -5.94
C GLY A 385 -18.82 -14.35 -5.88
N ALA A 386 -18.19 -15.04 -4.92
CA ALA A 386 -16.74 -15.19 -4.89
C ALA A 386 -16.24 -15.91 -6.15
N HIS A 387 -15.44 -15.21 -6.96
CA HIS A 387 -14.89 -15.71 -8.20
C HIS A 387 -13.40 -15.37 -8.33
N PRO A 388 -12.51 -16.38 -8.48
CA PRO A 388 -12.79 -17.82 -8.31
C PRO A 388 -13.35 -18.14 -6.90
N PRO A 389 -13.93 -19.33 -6.67
CA PRO A 389 -14.46 -19.68 -5.36
C PRO A 389 -13.47 -19.35 -4.23
N ARG A 390 -13.95 -18.69 -3.18
CA ARG A 390 -13.14 -18.20 -2.05
C ARG A 390 -11.97 -17.30 -2.42
N HIS A 391 -12.03 -16.66 -3.58
CA HIS A 391 -10.97 -15.78 -4.08
C HIS A 391 -9.58 -16.46 -4.10
N GLY A 392 -9.58 -17.77 -4.40
CA GLY A 392 -8.38 -18.58 -4.52
C GLY A 392 -8.17 -19.58 -3.38
N PHE A 393 -8.67 -19.29 -2.17
CA PHE A 393 -8.42 -20.15 -1.01
C PHE A 393 -9.02 -21.57 -1.16
N ALA A 394 -8.30 -22.54 -0.60
CA ALA A 394 -8.73 -23.94 -0.58
C ALA A 394 -10.08 -24.11 0.14
N ALA A 395 -10.83 -25.16 -0.19
CA ALA A 395 -12.16 -25.40 0.37
C ALA A 395 -12.15 -25.61 1.89
N ASP A 396 -11.05 -26.16 2.40
CA ASP A 396 -10.79 -26.43 3.82
C ASP A 396 -9.89 -25.37 4.48
N ALA A 397 -9.51 -24.29 3.77
CA ALA A 397 -8.60 -23.25 4.26
C ALA A 397 -9.05 -22.66 5.61
N ALA A 398 -10.35 -22.39 5.78
CA ALA A 398 -10.92 -21.89 7.03
C ALA A 398 -10.78 -22.87 8.21
N THR A 399 -10.62 -24.17 7.94
CA THR A 399 -10.41 -25.20 8.97
C THR A 399 -8.92 -25.46 9.20
N THR A 400 -8.12 -25.51 8.13
CA THR A 400 -6.68 -25.81 8.20
C THR A 400 -5.83 -24.61 8.57
N GLY A 401 -6.33 -23.38 8.35
CA GLY A 401 -5.53 -22.15 8.45
C GLY A 401 -4.60 -21.92 7.24
N GLN A 402 -4.71 -22.74 6.19
CA GLN A 402 -3.84 -22.66 5.02
C GLN A 402 -4.22 -21.48 4.12
N ALA A 403 -3.37 -20.45 4.09
CA ALA A 403 -3.56 -19.25 3.26
C ALA A 403 -2.68 -19.21 1.99
N TRP A 404 -1.95 -20.28 1.70
CA TRP A 404 -1.15 -20.45 0.47
C TRP A 404 -1.79 -21.46 -0.48
N TYR A 405 -1.68 -21.23 -1.79
CA TYR A 405 -2.36 -22.06 -2.80
C TYR A 405 -1.78 -21.90 -4.22
N ARG A 406 -2.13 -22.85 -5.09
CA ARG A 406 -1.85 -22.83 -6.53
C ARG A 406 -3.08 -22.36 -7.32
N HIS A 407 -2.89 -21.50 -8.31
CA HIS A 407 -3.91 -21.12 -9.28
C HIS A 407 -3.35 -21.15 -10.71
N ASP A 408 -3.96 -21.93 -11.61
CA ASP A 408 -3.49 -22.12 -12.98
C ASP A 408 -4.25 -21.25 -13.99
N LEU A 409 -3.50 -20.51 -14.82
CA LEU A 409 -3.97 -19.61 -15.87
C LEU A 409 -3.30 -19.99 -17.19
N GLY A 410 -3.93 -20.90 -17.94
CA GLY A 410 -3.36 -21.41 -19.19
C GLY A 410 -1.98 -22.05 -18.96
N ARG A 411 -0.92 -21.44 -19.50
CA ARG A 411 0.48 -21.88 -19.36
C ARG A 411 1.19 -21.31 -18.12
N VAL A 412 0.54 -20.40 -17.40
CA VAL A 412 1.08 -19.76 -16.20
C VAL A 412 0.49 -20.43 -14.96
N THR A 413 1.33 -20.71 -13.98
CA THR A 413 0.95 -21.10 -12.63
C THR A 413 1.25 -19.95 -11.69
N LEU A 414 0.23 -19.45 -11.01
CA LEU A 414 0.39 -18.53 -9.90
C LEU A 414 0.48 -19.33 -8.61
N LEU A 415 1.56 -19.16 -7.85
CA LEU A 415 1.71 -19.72 -6.51
C LEU A 415 1.59 -18.59 -5.50
N VAL A 416 0.53 -18.60 -4.71
CA VAL A 416 0.28 -17.63 -3.64
C VAL A 416 0.88 -18.16 -2.35
N LEU A 417 1.72 -17.34 -1.71
CA LEU A 417 2.43 -17.63 -0.47
C LEU A 417 1.83 -16.84 0.69
N ASP A 418 1.70 -17.48 1.85
CA ASP A 418 1.40 -16.84 3.13
C ASP A 418 2.74 -16.57 3.84
N THR A 419 3.19 -15.32 3.81
CA THR A 419 4.48 -14.92 4.39
C THR A 419 4.34 -14.33 5.78
N VAL A 420 3.14 -14.32 6.36
CA VAL A 420 2.83 -13.69 7.65
C VAL A 420 3.32 -14.54 8.81
N ASN A 421 3.96 -13.90 9.78
CA ASN A 421 4.27 -14.53 11.07
C ASN A 421 3.22 -14.13 12.11
N GLU A 422 2.37 -15.08 12.51
CA GLU A 422 1.28 -14.84 13.48
C GLU A 422 1.76 -14.48 14.89
N THR A 423 3.04 -14.70 15.20
CA THR A 423 3.62 -14.35 16.52
C THR A 423 3.91 -12.86 16.68
N GLY A 424 3.84 -12.09 15.59
CA GLY A 424 4.08 -10.65 15.57
C GLY A 424 5.35 -10.25 14.82
N GLY A 425 5.53 -8.94 14.70
CA GLY A 425 6.54 -8.30 13.86
C GLY A 425 6.04 -8.04 12.45
N TRP A 426 6.54 -6.96 11.86
CA TRP A 426 6.25 -6.61 10.47
C TRP A 426 7.00 -7.51 9.47
N GLN A 427 8.02 -8.26 9.92
CA GLN A 427 8.82 -9.10 9.04
C GLN A 427 8.15 -10.44 8.75
N GLY A 428 8.36 -10.96 7.54
CA GLY A 428 7.80 -12.22 7.09
C GLY A 428 8.70 -13.44 7.33
N CYS A 429 8.15 -14.61 7.05
CA CYS A 429 8.85 -15.90 6.97
C CYS A 429 8.00 -16.92 6.19
N LEU A 430 8.54 -18.10 5.85
CA LEU A 430 7.73 -19.23 5.38
C LEU A 430 7.78 -20.37 6.39
N ASP A 431 6.62 -20.94 6.74
CA ASP A 431 6.61 -22.16 7.51
C ASP A 431 7.23 -23.34 6.72
N ARG A 432 7.63 -24.38 7.44
CA ARG A 432 8.37 -25.52 6.87
C ARG A 432 7.53 -26.37 5.93
N GLU A 433 6.22 -26.43 6.14
CA GLU A 433 5.30 -27.17 5.27
C GLU A 433 5.14 -26.45 3.92
N GLN A 434 4.91 -25.14 3.97
CA GLN A 434 4.81 -24.29 2.81
C GLN A 434 6.12 -24.25 2.00
N LEU A 435 7.29 -24.22 2.64
CA LEU A 435 8.57 -24.30 1.90
C LEU A 435 8.70 -25.61 1.11
N ARG A 436 8.32 -26.75 1.72
CA ARG A 436 8.33 -28.05 1.04
C ARG A 436 7.32 -28.09 -0.11
N TRP A 437 6.12 -27.55 0.12
CA TRP A 437 5.11 -27.43 -0.92
C TRP A 437 5.61 -26.56 -2.09
N LEU A 438 6.18 -25.39 -1.82
CA LEU A 438 6.74 -24.49 -2.83
C LEU A 438 7.80 -25.20 -3.68
N SER A 439 8.74 -25.91 -3.05
CA SER A 439 9.74 -26.71 -3.76
C SER A 439 9.08 -27.74 -4.69
N GLY A 440 8.06 -28.47 -4.21
CA GLY A 440 7.34 -29.46 -5.01
C GLY A 440 6.57 -28.86 -6.18
N GLU A 441 5.92 -27.70 -6.00
CA GLU A 441 5.20 -27.00 -7.06
C GLU A 441 6.14 -26.48 -8.16
N LEU A 442 7.33 -25.99 -7.77
CA LEU A 442 8.34 -25.54 -8.72
C LEU A 442 8.93 -26.71 -9.51
N GLU A 443 9.23 -27.85 -8.86
CA GLU A 443 9.65 -29.09 -9.53
C GLU A 443 8.59 -29.59 -10.53
N LEU A 444 7.32 -29.54 -10.14
CA LEU A 444 6.20 -29.90 -11.00
C LEU A 444 6.10 -28.97 -12.21
N ALA A 445 6.19 -27.65 -11.99
CA ALA A 445 6.11 -26.66 -13.06
C ALA A 445 7.28 -26.78 -14.05
N ASP A 446 8.48 -27.09 -13.58
CA ASP A 446 9.64 -27.39 -14.44
C ASP A 446 9.38 -28.61 -15.32
N ALA A 447 8.88 -29.71 -14.75
CA ALA A 447 8.57 -30.93 -15.47
C ALA A 447 7.46 -30.72 -16.52
N GLU A 448 6.45 -29.92 -16.19
CA GLU A 448 5.31 -29.58 -17.06
C GLU A 448 5.62 -28.45 -18.05
N ARG A 449 6.78 -27.81 -17.93
CA ARG A 449 7.20 -26.64 -18.73
C ARG A 449 6.19 -25.49 -18.64
N ARG A 450 5.79 -25.15 -17.42
CA ARG A 450 4.87 -24.05 -17.09
C ARG A 450 5.65 -22.85 -16.56
N TYR A 451 5.17 -21.64 -16.82
CA TYR A 451 5.76 -20.43 -16.25
C TYR A 451 5.18 -20.19 -14.87
N VAL A 452 6.02 -19.97 -13.86
CA VAL A 452 5.61 -19.71 -12.48
C VAL A 452 5.71 -18.23 -12.18
N VAL A 453 4.61 -17.70 -11.65
CA VAL A 453 4.53 -16.39 -11.01
C VAL A 453 4.30 -16.63 -9.52
N LEU A 454 5.17 -16.10 -8.66
CA LEU A 454 4.92 -16.08 -7.22
C LEU A 454 4.11 -14.84 -6.84
N ALA A 455 3.27 -14.98 -5.83
CA ALA A 455 2.56 -13.87 -5.20
C ALA A 455 2.67 -13.99 -3.68
N SER A 456 3.05 -12.92 -3.00
CA SER A 456 3.12 -12.85 -1.54
C SER A 456 2.87 -11.43 -1.07
N HIS A 457 2.69 -11.25 0.23
CA HIS A 457 2.68 -9.91 0.80
C HIS A 457 4.10 -9.37 0.94
N HIS A 458 4.92 -10.01 1.78
CA HIS A 458 6.33 -9.65 1.99
C HIS A 458 7.22 -9.92 0.76
N ARG A 459 8.26 -9.10 0.58
CA ARG A 459 9.35 -9.32 -0.39
C ARG A 459 10.31 -10.39 0.09
N LEU A 460 11.14 -10.92 -0.80
CA LEU A 460 12.18 -11.88 -0.42
C LEU A 460 13.16 -11.29 0.63
N GLU A 461 13.48 -10.00 0.55
CA GLU A 461 14.37 -9.33 1.51
C GLU A 461 13.76 -9.13 2.90
N ASP A 462 12.43 -9.18 3.02
CA ASP A 462 11.72 -8.99 4.30
C ASP A 462 11.43 -10.32 5.02
N LEU A 463 11.82 -11.46 4.44
CA LEU A 463 11.67 -12.79 5.06
C LEU A 463 12.75 -13.02 6.13
N ILE A 464 12.71 -12.26 7.22
CA ILE A 464 13.76 -12.24 8.25
C ILE A 464 13.23 -12.47 9.67
N ASN A 465 11.98 -12.91 9.84
CA ASN A 465 11.40 -13.18 11.16
C ASN A 465 11.64 -14.62 11.62
N PRO A 466 12.61 -14.90 12.51
CA PRO A 466 12.88 -16.27 12.97
C PRO A 466 11.90 -16.73 14.05
N THR A 467 10.99 -15.86 14.50
CA THR A 467 10.18 -16.10 15.69
C THR A 467 9.24 -17.27 15.47
N CYS A 468 9.24 -18.20 16.41
CA CYS A 468 8.35 -19.35 16.41
C CYS A 468 8.12 -19.83 17.85
N PRO A 469 7.03 -20.54 18.13
CA PRO A 469 6.81 -21.12 19.47
C PRO A 469 7.94 -22.06 19.89
N ASP A 470 8.22 -22.11 21.20
CA ASP A 470 9.23 -23.01 21.76
C ASP A 470 8.98 -24.47 21.37
N GLY A 471 10.03 -25.16 20.94
CA GLY A 471 9.96 -26.57 20.55
C GLY A 471 9.42 -26.83 19.14
N THR A 472 9.13 -25.77 18.36
CA THR A 472 8.83 -25.89 16.92
C THR A 472 10.09 -25.70 16.07
N GLU A 473 10.06 -26.23 14.85
CA GLU A 473 11.13 -25.99 13.88
C GLU A 473 11.07 -24.53 13.42
N PRO A 474 12.18 -23.75 13.49
CA PRO A 474 12.19 -22.36 13.06
C PRO A 474 11.73 -22.22 11.61
N PRO A 475 11.02 -21.17 11.22
CA PRO A 475 10.56 -21.00 9.84
C PRO A 475 11.75 -20.78 8.89
N ALA A 476 11.49 -20.93 7.59
CA ALA A 476 12.43 -20.62 6.54
C ALA A 476 12.49 -19.10 6.32
N LEU A 477 13.72 -18.59 6.22
CA LEU A 477 14.00 -17.17 6.01
C LEU A 477 14.61 -16.94 4.62
N HIS A 478 14.92 -15.68 4.32
CA HIS A 478 15.50 -15.18 3.07
C HIS A 478 16.46 -16.17 2.41
N GLY A 479 17.50 -16.61 3.13
CA GLY A 479 18.55 -17.46 2.54
C GLY A 479 18.07 -18.84 2.10
N GLU A 480 17.17 -19.46 2.88
CA GLU A 480 16.61 -20.77 2.55
C GLU A 480 15.59 -20.67 1.41
N VAL A 481 14.74 -19.64 1.45
CA VAL A 481 13.76 -19.38 0.38
C VAL A 481 14.48 -19.08 -0.92
N ALA A 482 15.47 -18.17 -0.93
CA ALA A 482 16.27 -17.87 -2.11
C ALA A 482 16.96 -19.12 -2.69
N ALA A 483 17.45 -20.01 -1.83
CA ALA A 483 18.07 -21.26 -2.26
C ALA A 483 17.09 -22.22 -2.94
N VAL A 484 15.85 -22.32 -2.46
CA VAL A 484 14.79 -23.08 -3.14
C VAL A 484 14.52 -22.47 -4.52
N LEU A 485 14.39 -21.14 -4.62
CA LEU A 485 14.04 -20.50 -5.88
C LEU A 485 15.14 -20.56 -6.96
N ALA A 486 16.41 -20.55 -6.58
CA ALA A 486 17.55 -20.44 -7.51
C ALA A 486 17.69 -21.59 -8.53
N GLY A 487 16.99 -22.71 -8.31
CA GLY A 487 17.10 -23.92 -9.15
C GLY A 487 16.06 -24.05 -10.27
N HIS A 488 15.04 -23.20 -10.32
CA HIS A 488 13.83 -23.48 -11.10
C HIS A 488 13.68 -22.55 -12.31
N PRO A 489 13.94 -23.02 -13.55
CA PRO A 489 13.76 -22.23 -14.76
C PRO A 489 12.30 -21.84 -15.02
N SER A 490 11.32 -22.56 -14.45
CA SER A 490 9.91 -22.18 -14.53
C SER A 490 9.60 -20.86 -13.84
N LEU A 491 10.33 -20.46 -12.79
CA LEU A 491 10.11 -19.20 -12.10
C LEU A 491 10.55 -18.01 -12.97
N VAL A 492 9.62 -17.10 -13.25
CA VAL A 492 9.88 -15.94 -14.11
C VAL A 492 9.55 -14.59 -13.45
N LEU A 493 8.68 -14.60 -12.44
CA LEU A 493 8.17 -13.38 -11.81
C LEU A 493 7.74 -13.64 -10.36
N TRP A 494 7.94 -12.67 -9.48
CA TRP A 494 7.37 -12.61 -8.14
C TRP A 494 6.71 -11.23 -7.94
N LEU A 495 5.41 -11.21 -7.67
CA LEU A 495 4.60 -10.03 -7.37
C LEU A 495 4.36 -9.90 -5.85
N ASN A 496 4.66 -8.74 -5.26
CA ASN A 496 4.48 -8.49 -3.82
C ASN A 496 4.16 -7.04 -3.46
N GLY A 497 4.01 -6.75 -2.16
CA GLY A 497 3.63 -5.46 -1.57
C GLY A 497 4.49 -5.07 -0.36
N HIS A 498 3.84 -4.76 0.77
CA HIS A 498 4.41 -4.63 2.12
C HIS A 498 5.24 -3.38 2.38
N SER A 499 6.27 -3.13 1.58
CA SER A 499 7.18 -2.00 1.81
C SER A 499 6.63 -0.65 1.38
N HIS A 500 5.48 -0.65 0.69
CA HIS A 500 4.85 0.47 0.01
C HIS A 500 5.71 1.13 -1.10
N GLN A 501 6.94 0.66 -1.28
CA GLN A 501 7.89 1.17 -2.26
C GLN A 501 7.62 0.55 -3.63
N VAL A 502 7.43 1.41 -4.62
CA VAL A 502 7.52 1.04 -6.03
C VAL A 502 8.94 0.58 -6.34
N ARG A 503 9.13 -0.72 -6.52
CA ARG A 503 10.46 -1.31 -6.73
C ARG A 503 10.42 -2.50 -7.69
N ILE A 504 11.48 -2.66 -8.48
CA ILE A 504 11.73 -3.84 -9.31
C ILE A 504 13.15 -4.35 -9.04
N ALA A 505 13.28 -5.61 -8.63
CA ALA A 505 14.56 -6.29 -8.38
C ALA A 505 14.86 -7.33 -9.47
N ASP A 506 16.12 -7.37 -9.91
CA ASP A 506 16.64 -8.36 -10.87
C ASP A 506 17.30 -9.50 -10.10
N HIS A 507 16.78 -10.72 -10.26
CA HIS A 507 17.35 -11.95 -9.70
C HIS A 507 18.02 -12.83 -10.76
N GLY A 508 18.25 -12.29 -11.96
CA GLY A 508 18.95 -12.94 -13.07
C GLY A 508 18.04 -13.81 -13.93
N SER A 509 17.40 -14.84 -13.34
CA SER A 509 16.47 -15.74 -14.05
C SER A 509 15.00 -15.36 -13.90
N TRP A 510 14.67 -14.45 -12.98
CA TRP A 510 13.32 -13.97 -12.72
C TRP A 510 13.35 -12.54 -12.17
N TRP A 511 12.19 -11.89 -12.20
CA TRP A 511 12.01 -10.51 -11.70
C TRP A 511 11.16 -10.50 -10.44
N GLU A 512 11.50 -9.63 -9.49
CA GLU A 512 10.65 -9.30 -8.35
C GLU A 512 10.05 -7.91 -8.55
N VAL A 513 8.74 -7.78 -8.45
CA VAL A 513 8.01 -6.52 -8.65
C VAL A 513 7.17 -6.23 -7.41
N THR A 514 7.53 -5.15 -6.72
CA THR A 514 6.81 -4.63 -5.57
C THR A 514 5.82 -3.56 -6.01
N ALA A 515 4.55 -3.73 -5.63
CA ALA A 515 3.49 -2.79 -5.86
C ALA A 515 3.57 -1.59 -4.88
N PRO A 516 3.14 -0.40 -5.32
CA PRO A 516 2.81 0.67 -4.38
C PRO A 516 1.61 0.29 -3.51
N SER A 517 1.46 0.99 -2.37
CA SER A 517 0.26 0.91 -1.55
C SER A 517 -0.83 1.89 -2.00
N LEU A 518 -2.04 1.71 -1.48
CA LEU A 518 -3.11 2.70 -1.59
C LEU A 518 -3.16 3.68 -0.40
N ILE A 519 -2.40 3.43 0.67
CA ILE A 519 -2.32 4.32 1.83
C ILE A 519 -1.29 5.44 1.63
N ASP A 520 -0.13 5.10 1.06
CA ASP A 520 0.98 6.02 0.87
C ASP A 520 1.07 6.50 -0.59
N PHE A 521 1.76 7.63 -0.79
CA PHE A 521 1.99 8.13 -2.14
C PHE A 521 2.83 7.14 -2.94
N PRO A 522 2.39 6.70 -4.14
CA PRO A 522 1.51 7.44 -5.05
C PRO A 522 0.02 7.04 -5.06
N GLN A 523 -0.42 6.10 -4.22
CA GLN A 523 -1.77 5.53 -4.23
C GLN A 523 -2.14 4.92 -5.60
N GLN A 524 -1.34 3.97 -6.06
CA GLN A 524 -1.46 3.38 -7.40
C GLN A 524 -1.59 1.85 -7.33
N GLY A 525 -2.04 1.26 -8.44
CA GLY A 525 -1.92 -0.17 -8.72
C GLY A 525 -1.02 -0.41 -9.92
N ARG A 526 -0.95 -1.65 -10.40
CA ARG A 526 -0.23 -2.00 -11.63
C ARG A 526 -1.09 -2.85 -12.57
N VAL A 527 -0.91 -2.67 -13.86
CA VAL A 527 -1.23 -3.68 -14.88
C VAL A 527 0.05 -4.43 -15.18
N VAL A 528 0.00 -5.77 -15.09
CA VAL A 528 1.14 -6.66 -15.34
C VAL A 528 0.79 -7.58 -16.51
N GLU A 529 1.68 -7.63 -17.50
CA GLU A 529 1.56 -8.52 -18.66
C GLU A 529 2.78 -9.43 -18.75
N LEU A 530 2.56 -10.73 -18.94
CA LEU A 530 3.62 -11.67 -19.32
C LEU A 530 3.48 -11.98 -20.81
N LEU A 531 4.49 -11.59 -21.58
CA LEU A 531 4.49 -11.68 -23.04
C LEU A 531 5.61 -12.62 -23.49
N ARG A 532 5.32 -13.47 -24.47
CA ARG A 532 6.27 -14.40 -25.06
C ARG A 532 6.65 -13.96 -26.47
N GLY A 533 7.94 -13.74 -26.69
CA GLY A 533 8.53 -13.49 -28.01
C GLY A 533 9.31 -14.70 -28.52
N ASP A 534 10.11 -14.46 -29.57
CA ASP A 534 11.03 -15.47 -30.11
C ASP A 534 12.21 -15.66 -29.13
N GLY A 535 12.17 -16.75 -28.36
CA GLY A 535 13.19 -17.12 -27.37
C GLY A 535 13.30 -16.19 -26.15
N THR A 536 12.32 -15.31 -25.93
CA THR A 536 12.32 -14.32 -24.84
C THR A 536 10.95 -14.22 -24.17
N LEU A 537 10.95 -13.91 -22.88
CA LEU A 537 9.79 -13.42 -22.15
C LEU A 537 9.96 -11.94 -21.83
N THR A 538 8.87 -11.19 -21.85
CA THR A 538 8.81 -9.81 -21.39
C THR A 538 7.73 -9.69 -20.33
N VAL A 539 8.11 -9.31 -19.11
CA VAL A 539 7.17 -8.82 -18.10
C VAL A 539 7.03 -7.31 -18.30
N ALA A 540 5.85 -6.87 -18.76
CA ALA A 540 5.53 -5.46 -18.83
C ALA A 540 4.76 -5.05 -17.56
N THR A 541 5.21 -3.97 -16.92
CA THR A 541 4.54 -3.36 -15.78
C THR A 541 4.10 -1.95 -16.16
N THR A 542 2.87 -1.59 -15.81
CA THR A 542 2.31 -0.25 -16.08
C THR A 542 1.55 0.24 -14.86
N MET A 543 1.83 1.45 -14.38
CA MET A 543 1.11 2.03 -13.24
C MET A 543 -0.34 2.35 -13.58
N LEU A 544 -1.22 2.20 -12.58
CA LEU A 544 -2.65 2.46 -12.64
C LEU A 544 -3.02 3.48 -11.55
N ASP A 545 -3.54 4.64 -11.94
CA ASP A 545 -4.06 5.64 -11.02
C ASP A 545 -5.51 5.31 -10.62
N HIS A 546 -5.87 5.54 -9.34
CA HIS A 546 -7.29 5.57 -8.95
C HIS A 546 -8.04 6.76 -9.58
N THR A 547 -9.37 6.74 -9.62
CA THR A 547 -10.22 7.76 -10.29
C THR A 547 -10.33 9.12 -9.57
N GLY A 548 -9.50 9.34 -8.54
CA GLY A 548 -9.56 10.55 -7.72
C GLY A 548 -9.14 11.81 -8.48
N GLU A 549 -9.63 12.97 -8.02
CA GLU A 549 -9.25 14.26 -8.59
C GLU A 549 -7.76 14.53 -8.41
N ALA A 550 -7.11 15.05 -9.44
CA ALA A 550 -5.75 15.60 -9.36
C ALA A 550 -5.72 16.88 -10.22
N PRO A 551 -5.55 18.08 -9.65
CA PRO A 551 -5.52 18.36 -8.21
C PRO A 551 -6.91 18.23 -7.57
N TRP A 552 -6.95 18.10 -6.25
CA TRP A 552 -8.16 18.12 -5.44
C TRP A 552 -8.91 19.45 -5.59
N SER A 553 -10.23 19.39 -5.74
CA SER A 553 -11.08 20.58 -5.96
C SER A 553 -11.36 21.43 -4.73
N GLY A 554 -10.97 21.00 -3.53
CA GLY A 554 -11.33 21.67 -2.27
C GLY A 554 -12.68 21.24 -1.68
N ARG A 555 -13.27 20.15 -2.19
CA ARG A 555 -14.60 19.65 -1.79
C ARG A 555 -14.51 18.20 -1.29
N VAL A 556 -15.51 17.75 -0.55
CA VAL A 556 -15.55 16.40 0.04
C VAL A 556 -16.94 15.75 -0.12
N ASN A 557 -17.61 16.00 -1.25
CA ASN A 557 -18.98 15.54 -1.47
C ASN A 557 -19.04 14.19 -2.20
N THR A 558 -17.98 13.82 -2.90
CA THR A 558 -17.91 12.60 -3.72
C THR A 558 -16.68 11.76 -3.41
N VAL A 559 -16.71 10.49 -3.82
CA VAL A 559 -15.57 9.56 -3.71
C VAL A 559 -14.35 10.10 -4.44
N GLY A 560 -14.51 10.60 -5.67
CA GLY A 560 -13.40 11.14 -6.45
C GLY A 560 -12.75 12.37 -5.82
N GLU A 561 -13.55 13.24 -5.20
CA GLU A 561 -13.05 14.40 -4.45
C GLU A 561 -12.26 13.96 -3.21
N MET A 562 -12.78 13.03 -2.42
CA MET A 562 -12.12 12.51 -1.20
C MET A 562 -10.86 11.69 -1.52
N ALA A 563 -10.90 10.83 -2.53
CA ALA A 563 -9.71 10.09 -2.99
C ALA A 563 -8.65 11.04 -3.57
N GLY A 564 -9.06 12.12 -4.25
CA GLY A 564 -8.14 13.16 -4.71
C GLY A 564 -7.44 13.89 -3.57
N LEU A 565 -8.18 14.26 -2.53
CA LEU A 565 -7.62 14.80 -1.29
C LEU A 565 -6.61 13.84 -0.66
N SER A 566 -6.96 12.56 -0.54
CA SER A 566 -6.07 11.52 0.01
C SER A 566 -4.72 11.50 -0.71
N ARG A 567 -4.74 11.52 -2.05
CA ARG A 567 -3.51 11.55 -2.85
C ARG A 567 -2.69 12.82 -2.64
N GLU A 568 -3.34 13.99 -2.52
CA GLU A 568 -2.62 15.23 -2.20
C GLU A 568 -2.01 15.21 -0.81
N LEU A 569 -2.70 14.67 0.20
CA LEU A 569 -2.19 14.55 1.57
C LEU A 569 -1.00 13.57 1.63
N ALA A 570 -1.15 12.38 1.02
CA ALA A 570 -0.10 11.37 0.97
C ALA A 570 1.16 11.89 0.26
N ALA A 571 0.99 12.70 -0.79
CA ALA A 571 2.10 13.38 -1.48
C ALA A 571 2.90 14.33 -0.57
N ASN A 572 2.38 14.71 0.59
CA ASN A 572 2.97 15.68 1.50
C ASN A 572 3.17 15.16 2.92
N ASP A 573 3.19 13.84 3.10
CA ASP A 573 3.57 13.24 4.36
C ASP A 573 4.91 13.84 4.84
N TRP A 574 4.87 14.49 6.00
CA TRP A 574 5.98 15.28 6.52
C TRP A 574 7.11 14.40 7.06
N GLN A 575 6.87 13.13 7.39
CA GLN A 575 7.93 12.22 7.82
C GLN A 575 8.89 11.87 6.66
N TYR A 576 8.40 11.94 5.42
CA TYR A 576 9.16 11.69 4.18
C TYR A 576 9.77 12.94 3.55
N ALA A 577 9.90 14.05 4.30
CA ALA A 577 10.42 15.36 3.86
C ALA A 577 11.40 15.26 2.67
N THR A 578 10.93 15.70 1.50
CA THR A 578 11.62 15.35 0.24
C THR A 578 12.63 16.39 -0.24
N ASP A 579 12.79 17.57 0.37
CA ASP A 579 13.74 18.62 -0.07
C ASP A 579 13.82 18.86 -1.60
N GLY A 580 12.70 18.67 -2.32
CA GLY A 580 12.63 18.81 -3.78
C GLY A 580 12.93 17.52 -4.58
N HIS A 581 13.20 16.40 -3.92
CA HIS A 581 13.32 15.06 -4.49
C HIS A 581 11.94 14.40 -4.73
N PRO A 582 11.88 13.38 -5.61
CA PRO A 582 10.71 12.52 -5.71
C PRO A 582 10.37 11.88 -4.36
N HIS A 583 9.09 11.58 -4.15
CA HIS A 583 8.66 10.85 -2.96
C HIS A 583 9.34 9.47 -2.94
N PRO A 584 10.01 9.06 -1.85
CA PRO A 584 10.84 7.86 -1.84
C PRO A 584 10.04 6.57 -2.10
N LEU A 585 8.75 6.55 -1.73
CA LEU A 585 7.86 5.40 -1.98
C LEU A 585 7.36 5.33 -3.43
N ALA A 586 7.46 6.41 -4.22
CA ALA A 586 6.97 6.44 -5.60
C ALA A 586 7.85 5.70 -6.61
N GLY A 587 9.06 5.30 -6.17
CA GLY A 587 10.05 4.61 -6.97
C GLY A 587 10.70 5.50 -8.02
N ASP A 588 11.79 5.00 -8.62
CA ASP A 588 12.41 5.67 -9.75
C ASP A 588 11.62 5.38 -11.05
N PRO A 589 11.79 6.18 -12.12
CA PRO A 589 11.11 5.95 -13.40
C PRO A 589 11.30 4.52 -13.95
N ALA A 590 12.44 3.88 -13.63
CA ALA A 590 12.74 2.52 -14.04
C ALA A 590 11.95 1.44 -13.28
N ASP A 591 11.36 1.75 -12.13
CA ASP A 591 10.52 0.84 -11.31
C ASP A 591 9.02 0.97 -11.61
N ARG A 592 8.66 1.97 -12.41
CA ARG A 592 7.28 2.35 -12.73
C ARG A 592 6.75 1.62 -13.96
N ASN A 593 6.77 2.28 -15.12
CA ASN A 593 6.42 1.65 -16.39
C ASN A 593 7.68 0.98 -16.97
N ALA A 594 7.78 -0.34 -16.87
CA ALA A 594 8.99 -1.08 -17.25
C ALA A 594 8.71 -2.27 -18.16
N LEU A 595 9.66 -2.55 -19.07
CA LEU A 595 9.75 -3.79 -19.85
C LEU A 595 10.93 -4.60 -19.35
N LEU A 596 10.63 -5.71 -18.69
CA LEU A 596 11.60 -6.60 -18.05
C LEU A 596 11.75 -7.85 -18.91
N THR A 597 12.86 -7.98 -19.63
CA THR A 597 13.08 -9.12 -20.54
C THR A 597 14.00 -10.16 -19.90
N LEU A 598 13.65 -11.43 -20.06
CA LEU A 598 14.45 -12.60 -19.70
C LEU A 598 14.40 -13.65 -20.83
N PRO A 599 15.38 -14.57 -20.92
CA PRO A 599 15.30 -15.70 -21.85
C PRO A 599 14.02 -16.52 -21.60
N ASP A 600 13.39 -17.03 -22.66
CA ASP A 600 12.31 -18.02 -22.50
C ASP A 600 12.94 -19.35 -22.05
N PRO A 601 12.62 -19.86 -20.84
CA PRO A 601 13.14 -21.14 -20.36
C PRO A 601 12.62 -22.35 -21.17
N PHE A 602 11.51 -22.18 -21.89
CA PHE A 602 10.85 -23.25 -22.62
C PHE A 602 10.62 -22.89 -24.10
N PRO A 603 11.68 -22.54 -24.86
CA PRO A 603 11.55 -22.17 -26.27
C PRO A 603 10.90 -23.32 -27.05
N GLY A 604 10.02 -22.95 -27.99
CA GLY A 604 9.21 -23.87 -28.79
C GLY A 604 10.02 -24.82 -29.65
#